data_AF-A0A7S0C3X3-F1
#
_entry.id   AF-A0A7S0C3X3-F1
#
_cell.length_a   1.000
_cell.length_b   1.000
_cell.length_c   1.000
_cell.angle_alpha   90.00
_cell.angle_beta   90.00
_cell.angle_gamma   90.00
#
_symmetry.space_group_name_H-M   'P 1'
#
loop_
_entity.id
_entity.type
_entity.pdbx_description
1 polymer ?
#
loop_
_entity_poly.entity_id
_entity_poly.type
_entity_poly.pdbx_seq_one_letter_code
_entity_poly.pdbx_strand_id
1 'polypeptide(L)'
;HRSLWEEEREYANTLISTDLRNNSAWNHLWFVAHRGGGSGGSTSTPLSIKSANTEALFALEACKLDKWNESPWRYLVGIGKELVRNAKNSNFQSVADVDKVNYIIEELGDEINTLKVTDPKVSQVGCAFLTSARLDFLVMENTSESLLQAANLAQ
;
A
#
# COMPACT_ATOMS: atom_id res chain seq x y z
N HIS A 1 -13.48 22.67 14.12
CA HIS A 1 -12.16 23.10 13.60
C HIS A 1 -11.49 21.85 13.05
N ARG A 2 -10.98 21.85 11.80
CA ARG A 2 -10.19 20.72 11.30
C ARG A 2 -8.84 20.67 12.04
N SER A 3 -8.24 19.50 12.13
CA SER A 3 -6.89 19.38 12.70
C SER A 3 -5.83 19.72 11.63
N LEU A 4 -4.66 20.21 12.06
CA LEU A 4 -3.54 20.50 11.15
C LEU A 4 -3.16 19.28 10.28
N TRP A 5 -3.28 18.07 10.82
CA TRP A 5 -3.00 16.84 10.08
C TRP A 5 -4.03 16.52 8.99
N GLU A 6 -5.29 16.89 9.21
CA GLU A 6 -6.33 16.75 8.18
C GLU A 6 -6.09 17.73 7.03
N GLU A 7 -5.70 18.96 7.34
CA GLU A 7 -5.36 20.00 6.36
C GLU A 7 -4.11 19.63 5.56
N GLU A 8 -3.05 19.14 6.22
CA GLU A 8 -1.82 18.66 5.56
C GLU A 8 -2.08 17.45 4.65
N ARG A 9 -3.01 16.57 5.04
CA ARG A 9 -3.37 15.40 4.22
C ARG A 9 -4.13 15.83 2.96
N GLU A 10 -5.03 16.80 3.10
CA GLU A 10 -5.76 17.40 1.98
C GLU A 10 -4.82 18.15 1.02
N TYR A 11 -3.81 18.81 1.56
CA TYR A 11 -2.74 19.41 0.77
C TYR A 11 -1.93 18.36 0.00
N ALA A 12 -1.49 17.29 0.66
CA ALA A 12 -0.80 16.17 0.00
C ALA A 12 -1.65 15.57 -1.14
N ASN A 13 -2.95 15.37 -0.89
CA ASN A 13 -3.89 14.89 -1.90
C ASN A 13 -4.00 15.85 -3.09
N THR A 14 -4.00 17.16 -2.86
CA THR A 14 -4.02 18.17 -3.93
C THR A 14 -2.76 18.09 -4.80
N LEU A 15 -1.59 17.89 -4.18
CA LEU A 15 -0.34 17.72 -4.90
C LEU A 15 -0.33 16.44 -5.76
N ILE A 16 -0.82 15.32 -5.22
CA ILE A 16 -0.93 14.04 -5.93
C ILE A 16 -1.96 14.13 -7.08
N SER A 17 -3.07 14.82 -6.84
CA SER A 17 -4.10 15.00 -7.88
C SER A 17 -3.62 15.91 -9.01
N THR A 18 -2.71 16.85 -8.72
CA THR A 18 -2.10 17.74 -9.71
C THR A 18 -1.03 17.01 -10.53
N ASP A 19 -0.19 16.22 -9.86
CA ASP A 19 0.80 15.37 -10.49
C ASP A 19 0.91 14.04 -9.74
N LEU A 20 0.32 13.00 -10.34
CA LEU A 20 0.29 11.66 -9.79
C LEU A 20 1.71 11.09 -9.59
N ARG A 21 2.68 11.51 -10.42
CA ARG A 21 4.09 11.07 -10.37
C ARG A 21 4.94 11.90 -9.40
N ASN A 22 4.34 12.85 -8.67
CA ASN A 22 5.06 13.65 -7.69
C ASN A 22 5.45 12.81 -6.47
N ASN A 23 6.63 12.19 -6.52
CA ASN A 23 7.15 11.34 -5.45
C ASN A 23 7.27 12.07 -4.11
N SER A 24 7.58 13.37 -4.12
CA SER A 24 7.63 14.18 -2.90
C SER A 24 6.25 14.32 -2.24
N ALA A 25 5.17 14.38 -3.02
CA ALA A 25 3.81 14.40 -2.48
C ALA A 25 3.41 13.06 -1.85
N TRP A 26 3.82 11.93 -2.44
CA TRP A 26 3.64 10.60 -1.84
C TRP A 26 4.44 10.43 -0.55
N ASN A 27 5.69 10.91 -0.51
CA ASN A 27 6.50 10.92 0.71
C ASN A 27 5.91 11.84 1.79
N HIS A 28 5.38 13.00 1.40
CA HIS A 28 4.68 13.90 2.32
C HIS A 28 3.41 13.24 2.86
N LEU A 29 2.62 12.58 2.01
CA LEU A 29 1.45 11.83 2.44
C LEU A 29 1.82 10.74 3.46
N TRP A 30 2.94 10.05 3.28
CA TRP A 30 3.43 9.08 4.27
C TRP A 30 3.73 9.76 5.60
N PHE A 31 4.48 10.86 5.59
CA PHE A 31 4.81 11.62 6.79
C PHE A 31 3.54 12.12 7.52
N VAL A 32 2.58 12.66 6.78
CA VAL A 32 1.33 13.20 7.32
C VAL A 32 0.42 12.09 7.86
N ALA A 33 0.31 10.95 7.18
CA ALA A 33 -0.48 9.81 7.65
C ALA A 33 -0.02 9.35 9.04
N HIS A 34 1.30 9.40 9.28
CA HIS A 34 1.93 9.08 10.56
C HIS A 34 2.01 10.26 11.55
N ARG A 35 1.33 11.38 11.24
CA ARG A 35 1.32 12.62 12.03
C ARG A 35 2.72 13.14 12.36
N GLY A 36 3.64 13.02 11.41
CA GLY A 36 5.04 13.39 11.58
C GLY A 36 5.83 12.53 12.58
N GLY A 37 5.24 11.46 13.10
CA GLY A 37 5.96 10.43 13.82
C GLY A 37 6.89 9.71 12.85
N GLY A 38 8.20 9.80 13.07
CA GLY A 38 9.20 9.10 12.26
C GLY A 38 10.08 9.99 11.38
N SER A 39 10.56 11.14 11.88
CA SER A 39 11.81 11.73 11.38
C SER A 39 12.99 11.01 12.05
N GLY A 40 13.72 10.16 11.33
CA GLY A 40 15.01 9.61 11.80
C GLY A 40 14.98 8.24 12.49
N GLY A 41 14.25 7.27 11.95
CA GLY A 41 14.50 5.85 12.25
C GLY A 41 13.99 5.31 13.61
N SER A 42 13.15 6.06 14.32
CA SER A 42 12.41 5.54 15.50
C SER A 42 10.91 5.71 15.33
N THR A 43 10.18 4.72 15.85
CA THR A 43 8.81 4.30 15.50
C THR A 43 7.81 5.43 15.31
N SER A 44 7.38 5.64 14.07
CA SER A 44 6.10 6.26 13.76
C SER A 44 4.99 5.60 14.59
N THR A 45 4.04 6.39 15.11
CA THR A 45 2.82 5.80 15.67
C THR A 45 2.16 5.02 14.55
N PRO A 46 2.01 3.69 14.69
CA PRO A 46 1.51 2.92 13.58
C PRO A 46 0.07 3.30 13.24
N LEU A 47 -0.28 3.23 11.97
CA LEU A 47 -1.65 3.53 11.54
C LEU A 47 -2.63 2.56 12.20
N SER A 48 -3.79 3.09 12.60
CA SER A 48 -4.93 2.24 12.94
C SER A 48 -5.36 1.41 11.72
N ILE A 49 -5.94 0.24 11.93
CA ILE A 49 -6.45 -0.62 10.82
C ILE A 49 -7.36 0.19 9.87
N LYS A 50 -8.24 1.04 10.43
CA LYS A 50 -9.14 1.90 9.64
C LYS A 50 -8.38 2.93 8.81
N SER A 51 -7.39 3.60 9.40
CA SER A 51 -6.57 4.60 8.71
C SER A 51 -5.74 3.96 7.61
N ALA A 52 -5.07 2.84 7.90
CA ALA A 52 -4.30 2.09 6.93
C ALA A 52 -5.16 1.60 5.76
N ASN A 53 -6.37 1.08 6.02
CA ASN A 53 -7.30 0.70 4.95
C ASN A 53 -7.68 1.89 4.06
N THR A 54 -7.88 3.07 4.67
CA THR A 54 -8.21 4.30 3.92
C THR A 54 -7.05 4.72 3.00
N GLU A 55 -5.82 4.70 3.52
CA GLU A 55 -4.61 5.02 2.74
C GLU A 55 -4.32 3.98 1.65
N ALA A 56 -4.52 2.68 1.95
CA ALA A 56 -4.34 1.61 0.98
C ALA A 56 -5.32 1.71 -0.19
N LEU A 57 -6.60 1.97 0.08
CA LEU A 57 -7.60 2.17 -0.98
C LEU A 57 -7.28 3.40 -1.83
N PHE A 58 -6.87 4.51 -1.21
CA PHE A 58 -6.43 5.70 -1.94
C PHE A 58 -5.25 5.40 -2.88
N ALA A 59 -4.24 4.68 -2.39
CA ALA A 59 -3.08 4.30 -3.18
C ALA A 59 -3.43 3.29 -4.29
N LEU A 60 -4.33 2.33 -4.03
CA LEU A 60 -4.80 1.37 -5.03
C LEU A 60 -5.50 2.08 -6.21
N GLU A 61 -6.34 3.07 -5.95
CA GLU A 61 -6.98 3.85 -7.01
C GLU A 61 -5.94 4.62 -7.85
N ALA A 62 -4.93 5.21 -7.20
CA ALA A 62 -3.80 5.81 -7.91
C ALA A 62 -3.01 4.79 -8.77
N CYS A 63 -2.78 3.58 -8.26
CA CYS A 63 -2.15 2.49 -9.00
C CYS A 63 -2.97 2.07 -10.23
N LYS A 64 -4.31 2.07 -10.12
CA LYS A 64 -5.21 1.75 -11.23
C LYS A 64 -5.14 2.80 -12.34
N LEU A 65 -5.03 4.08 -11.98
CA LEU A 65 -4.89 5.21 -12.91
C LEU A 65 -3.58 5.17 -13.68
N ASP A 66 -2.46 4.88 -13.02
CA ASP A 66 -1.14 4.81 -13.66
C ASP A 66 -0.30 3.66 -13.13
N LYS A 67 -0.43 2.51 -13.79
CA LYS A 67 0.25 1.27 -13.40
C LYS A 67 1.78 1.38 -13.53
N TRP A 68 2.28 2.31 -14.33
CA TRP A 68 3.72 2.52 -14.57
C TRP A 68 4.35 3.53 -13.60
N ASN A 69 3.58 4.05 -12.64
CA ASN A 69 4.08 4.95 -11.63
C ASN A 69 4.46 4.18 -10.36
N GLU A 70 5.75 4.20 -10.00
CA GLU A 70 6.27 3.47 -8.84
C GLU A 70 5.73 3.99 -7.50
N SER A 71 5.57 5.31 -7.35
CA SER A 71 5.25 5.95 -6.07
C SER A 71 3.98 5.39 -5.39
N PRO A 72 2.80 5.31 -6.06
CA PRO A 72 1.61 4.74 -5.44
C PRO A 72 1.78 3.26 -5.08
N TRP A 73 2.51 2.47 -5.89
CA TRP A 73 2.79 1.07 -5.57
C TRP A 73 3.63 0.91 -4.32
N ARG A 74 4.71 1.70 -4.21
CA ARG A 74 5.59 1.64 -3.03
C ARG A 74 4.89 2.13 -1.78
N TYR A 75 4.04 3.15 -1.90
CA TYR A 75 3.20 3.61 -0.81
C TYR A 75 2.22 2.50 -0.35
N LEU A 76 1.48 1.89 -1.28
CA LEU A 76 0.54 0.80 -1.00
C LEU A 76 1.22 -0.40 -0.31
N VAL A 77 2.35 -0.85 -0.84
CA VAL A 77 3.16 -1.93 -0.22
C VAL A 77 3.64 -1.54 1.17
N GLY A 78 4.04 -0.27 1.38
CA GLY A 78 4.47 0.24 2.67
C GLY A 78 3.36 0.13 3.73
N ILE A 79 2.14 0.54 3.37
CA ILE A 79 0.95 0.44 4.24
C ILE A 79 0.64 -1.03 4.58
N GLY A 80 0.64 -1.92 3.59
CA GLY A 80 0.40 -3.36 3.80
C GLY A 80 1.44 -4.00 4.74
N LYS A 81 2.73 -3.71 4.52
CA LYS A 81 3.81 -4.24 5.37
C LYS A 81 3.70 -3.73 6.80
N GLU A 82 3.33 -2.47 6.98
CA GLU A 82 3.10 -1.90 8.30
C GLU A 82 1.94 -2.61 9.02
N LEU A 83 0.81 -2.79 8.35
CA LEU A 83 -0.36 -3.52 8.86
C LEU A 83 0.00 -4.91 9.36
N VAL A 84 0.64 -5.72 8.50
CA VAL A 84 1.05 -7.09 8.85
C VAL A 84 2.03 -7.11 10.00
N ARG A 85 3.00 -6.19 10.02
CA ARG A 85 3.99 -6.08 11.11
C ARG A 85 3.31 -5.71 12.43
N ASN A 86 2.36 -4.78 12.43
CA ASN A 86 1.66 -4.35 13.63
C ASN A 86 0.77 -5.46 14.20
N ALA A 87 0.11 -6.24 13.33
CA ALA A 87 -0.67 -7.41 13.73
C ALA A 87 0.20 -8.49 14.40
N LYS A 88 1.45 -8.65 13.95
CA LYS A 88 2.42 -9.62 14.51
C LYS A 88 3.09 -9.18 15.80
N ASN A 89 3.30 -7.87 16.00
CA ASN A 89 4.06 -7.33 17.13
C ASN A 89 3.28 -7.26 18.46
N SER A 90 2.02 -7.67 18.48
CA SER A 90 1.16 -7.55 19.66
C SER A 90 0.95 -8.91 20.33
N ASN A 91 1.41 -9.06 21.58
CA ASN A 91 1.20 -10.25 22.41
C ASN A 91 -0.29 -10.43 22.78
N PHE A 92 -1.15 -10.75 21.80
CA PHE A 92 -2.61 -10.83 21.84
C PHE A 92 -3.35 -9.48 21.68
N GLN A 93 -3.06 -8.73 20.61
CA GLN A 93 -4.16 -7.97 19.98
C GLN A 93 -5.25 -8.97 19.56
N SER A 94 -6.51 -8.56 19.63
CA SER A 94 -7.64 -9.49 19.50
C SER A 94 -7.52 -10.31 18.22
N VAL A 95 -7.91 -11.60 18.26
CA VAL A 95 -8.00 -12.45 17.06
C VAL A 95 -8.77 -11.72 15.95
N ALA A 96 -9.81 -10.96 16.33
CA ALA A 96 -10.59 -10.14 15.41
C ALA A 96 -9.81 -9.05 14.67
N ASP A 97 -8.74 -8.49 15.23
CA ASP A 97 -7.92 -7.49 14.55
C ASP A 97 -6.95 -8.14 13.56
N VAL A 98 -6.43 -9.32 13.88
CA VAL A 98 -5.64 -10.13 12.94
C VAL A 98 -6.50 -10.57 11.76
N ASP A 99 -7.72 -11.03 12.01
CA ASP A 99 -8.67 -11.43 10.95
C ASP A 99 -9.00 -10.25 10.02
N LYS A 100 -9.20 -9.05 10.57
CA LYS A 100 -9.42 -7.83 9.75
C LYS A 100 -8.20 -7.50 8.89
N VAL A 101 -6.99 -7.64 9.44
CA VAL A 101 -5.76 -7.37 8.67
C VAL A 101 -5.61 -8.39 7.55
N ASN A 102 -5.82 -9.68 7.82
CA ASN A 102 -5.78 -10.73 6.80
C ASN A 102 -6.79 -10.46 5.69
N TYR A 103 -8.04 -10.13 6.05
CA TYR A 103 -9.08 -9.77 5.09
C TYR A 103 -8.68 -8.57 4.21
N ILE A 104 -8.13 -7.50 4.81
CA ILE A 104 -7.67 -6.34 4.03
C ILE A 104 -6.54 -6.71 3.06
N ILE A 105 -5.58 -7.52 3.51
CA ILE A 105 -4.44 -7.93 2.67
C ILE A 105 -4.91 -8.83 1.52
N GLU A 106 -5.81 -9.78 1.78
CA GLU A 106 -6.41 -10.66 0.78
C GLU A 106 -7.21 -9.87 -0.27
N GLU A 107 -8.11 -8.99 0.16
CA GLU A 107 -8.92 -8.18 -0.77
C GLU A 107 -8.05 -7.26 -1.66
N LEU A 108 -7.02 -6.64 -1.08
CA LEU A 108 -6.07 -5.83 -1.85
C LEU A 108 -5.24 -6.70 -2.80
N GLY A 109 -4.80 -7.89 -2.34
CA GLY A 109 -4.06 -8.86 -3.14
C GLY A 109 -4.86 -9.32 -4.36
N ASP A 110 -6.12 -9.70 -4.15
CA ASP A 110 -7.06 -10.09 -5.19
C ASP A 110 -7.25 -8.98 -6.22
N GLU A 111 -7.54 -7.75 -5.78
CA GLU A 111 -7.67 -6.59 -6.66
C GLU A 111 -6.41 -6.39 -7.51
N ILE A 112 -5.21 -6.43 -6.91
CA ILE A 112 -3.93 -6.28 -7.61
C ILE A 112 -3.70 -7.44 -8.62
N ASN A 113 -4.12 -8.65 -8.27
CA ASN A 113 -3.99 -9.84 -9.13
C ASN A 113 -4.90 -9.75 -10.36
N THR A 114 -6.05 -9.08 -10.28
CA THR A 114 -6.92 -8.86 -11.46
C THR A 114 -6.36 -7.84 -12.46
N LEU A 115 -5.46 -6.95 -12.04
CA LEU A 115 -5.00 -5.85 -12.89
C LEU A 115 -4.20 -6.34 -14.10
N LYS A 116 -4.49 -5.77 -15.26
CA LYS A 116 -3.71 -6.03 -16.48
C LYS A 116 -3.03 -4.74 -16.91
N VAL A 117 -1.79 -4.88 -17.34
CA VAL A 117 -1.05 -3.81 -18.00
C VAL A 117 -1.13 -4.10 -19.49
N THR A 118 -1.79 -3.20 -20.21
CA THR A 118 -1.86 -3.26 -21.66
C THR A 118 -1.15 -2.02 -22.20
N ASP A 119 -0.18 -2.23 -23.08
CA ASP A 119 0.36 -1.17 -23.92
C ASP A 119 -0.26 -1.33 -25.32
N PRO A 120 -0.97 -0.33 -25.86
CA PRO A 120 -1.53 -0.40 -27.21
C PRO A 120 -0.48 -0.65 -28.30
N LYS A 121 0.79 -0.34 -28.03
CA LYS A 121 1.91 -0.46 -28.96
C LYS A 121 2.72 -1.75 -28.77
N VAL A 122 2.56 -2.44 -27.64
CA VAL A 122 3.33 -3.65 -27.35
C VAL A 122 2.44 -4.67 -26.65
N SER A 123 2.24 -5.82 -27.30
CA SER A 123 1.28 -6.85 -26.89
C SER A 123 1.57 -7.50 -25.53
N GLN A 124 2.80 -7.38 -25.02
CA GLN A 124 3.21 -7.90 -23.71
C GLN A 124 4.32 -7.02 -23.12
N VAL A 125 3.97 -5.89 -22.49
CA VAL A 125 4.89 -5.22 -21.55
C VAL A 125 4.44 -5.56 -20.15
N GLY A 126 5.24 -6.37 -19.45
CA GLY A 126 5.06 -6.57 -18.02
C GLY A 126 5.42 -5.28 -17.27
N CYS A 127 4.60 -4.88 -16.30
CA CYS A 127 4.95 -3.77 -15.41
C CYS A 127 5.69 -4.30 -14.20
N ALA A 128 6.99 -3.98 -14.09
CA ALA A 128 7.82 -4.41 -12.96
C ALA A 128 7.25 -3.95 -11.60
N PHE A 129 6.63 -2.77 -11.53
CA PHE A 129 6.04 -2.26 -10.29
C PHE A 129 4.81 -3.06 -9.86
N LEU A 130 3.93 -3.42 -10.80
CA LEU A 130 2.79 -4.29 -10.56
C LEU A 130 3.26 -5.70 -10.16
N THR A 131 4.21 -6.28 -10.89
CA THR A 131 4.76 -7.60 -10.57
C THR A 131 5.40 -7.61 -9.19
N SER A 132 6.19 -6.59 -8.85
CA SER A 132 6.78 -6.46 -7.51
C SER A 132 5.71 -6.31 -6.43
N ALA A 133 4.67 -5.50 -6.65
CA ALA A 133 3.58 -5.35 -5.71
C ALA A 133 2.83 -6.68 -5.48
N ARG A 134 2.57 -7.47 -6.54
CA ARG A 134 1.98 -8.81 -6.42
C ARG A 134 2.81 -9.73 -5.54
N LEU A 135 4.13 -9.79 -5.79
CA LEU A 135 5.04 -10.57 -4.95
C LEU A 135 4.98 -10.13 -3.49
N ASP A 136 5.02 -8.82 -3.24
CA ASP A 136 4.93 -8.27 -1.89
C ASP A 136 3.61 -8.67 -1.20
N PHE A 137 2.46 -8.60 -1.88
CA PHE A 137 1.15 -8.96 -1.32
C PHE A 137 0.98 -10.47 -1.08
N LEU A 138 1.40 -11.31 -2.03
CA LEU A 138 1.39 -12.76 -1.84
C LEU A 138 2.27 -13.20 -0.65
N VAL A 139 3.42 -12.55 -0.45
CA VAL A 139 4.26 -12.79 0.73
C VAL A 139 3.60 -12.30 2.03
N MET A 140 2.81 -11.22 1.97
CA MET A 140 2.06 -10.70 3.12
C MET A 140 0.91 -11.62 3.54
N GLU A 141 0.20 -12.23 2.58
CA GLU A 141 -0.85 -13.24 2.83
C GLU A 141 -0.29 -14.47 3.56
N ASN A 142 0.93 -14.90 3.19
CA ASN A 142 1.69 -15.94 3.91
C ASN A 142 0.93 -17.27 4.11
N THR A 143 0.12 -17.63 3.12
CA THR A 143 -0.52 -18.96 2.99
C THR A 143 0.36 -19.86 2.12
N SER A 144 0.22 -21.18 2.24
CA SER A 144 0.97 -22.11 1.37
C SER A 144 0.69 -21.86 -0.12
N GLU A 145 -0.54 -21.48 -0.45
CA GLU A 145 -0.96 -21.17 -1.82
C GLU A 145 -0.33 -19.86 -2.32
N SER A 146 -0.45 -18.77 -1.56
CA SER A 146 0.11 -17.47 -1.94
C SER A 146 1.63 -17.51 -2.09
N LEU A 147 2.33 -18.25 -1.23
CA LEU A 147 3.78 -18.43 -1.33
C LEU A 147 4.19 -19.24 -2.56
N LEU A 148 3.40 -20.25 -2.96
CA LEU A 148 3.64 -20.99 -4.21
C LEU A 148 3.41 -20.09 -5.43
N GLN A 149 2.36 -19.27 -5.41
CA GLN A 149 2.10 -18.29 -6.46
C GLN A 149 3.24 -17.25 -6.56
N ALA A 150 3.75 -16.76 -5.43
CA ALA A 150 4.88 -15.84 -5.40
C ALA A 150 6.15 -16.47 -5.99
N ALA A 151 6.43 -17.73 -5.66
CA ALA A 151 7.57 -18.46 -6.21
C ALA A 151 7.48 -18.63 -7.74
N ASN A 152 6.27 -18.88 -8.26
CA ASN A 152 6.04 -18.98 -9.71
C ASN A 152 6.17 -17.64 -10.43
N LEU A 153 5.76 -16.54 -9.79
CA LEU A 153 5.82 -15.19 -10.37
C LEU A 153 7.25 -14.60 -10.36
N ALA A 154 8.13 -15.11 -9.50
CA ALA A 154 9.52 -14.65 -9.39
C ALA A 154 10.50 -15.33 -10.36
N GLN A 155 10.05 -16.34 -11.12
CA GLN A 155 10.82 -17.06 -12.15
C GLN A 155 10.76 -16.33 -13.50
#